data_AF-A0A5S3SZR3-F1
#
_entry.id   AF-A0A5S3SZR3-F1
#
_cell.length_a   1.000
_cell.length_b   1.000
_cell.length_c   1.000
_cell.angle_alpha   90.00
_cell.angle_beta   90.00
_cell.angle_gamma   90.00
#
_symmetry.space_group_name_H-M   'P 1'
#
loop_
_entity.id
_entity.type
_entity.pdbx_description
1 polymer ?
#
loop_
_entity_poly.entity_id
_entity_poly.type
_entity_poly.pdbx_seq_one_letter_code
_entity_poly.pdbx_strand_id
1 'polypeptide(L)'
;DSIAAIKNNRNVWLYNMPNPRLAAGFFLWKSGADGYLHWHGRMPTADPFDPTDGREGDVIYMYPWVGSCPSTMTIHQRLLTLQEAVTDLRWMLWLEAEAAVDSKAQELVEQISRKIPGHWKVA
;
A
#
# COMPACT_ATOMS: atom_id res chain seq x y z
N ASP A 1 -5.43 21.10 7.60
CA ASP A 1 -5.29 19.87 8.41
C ASP A 1 -4.55 18.78 7.63
N SER A 2 -3.30 19.08 7.28
CA SER A 2 -2.46 18.23 6.45
C SER A 2 -1.71 17.21 7.31
N ILE A 3 -1.32 16.07 6.72
CA ILE A 3 -0.40 15.11 7.35
C ILE A 3 0.85 15.82 7.91
N ALA A 4 1.35 16.84 7.19
CA ALA A 4 2.44 17.69 7.64
C ALA A 4 2.18 18.37 9.00
N ALA A 5 0.95 18.80 9.30
CA ALA A 5 0.60 19.37 10.60
C ALA A 5 0.57 18.32 11.73
N ILE A 6 0.25 17.06 11.41
CA ILE A 6 0.16 15.95 12.38
C ILE A 6 1.55 15.41 12.72
N LYS A 7 2.48 15.42 11.76
CA LYS A 7 3.84 14.85 11.87
C LYS A 7 4.76 15.49 12.92
N ASN A 8 4.33 16.52 13.66
CA ASN A 8 5.10 17.22 14.69
C ASN A 8 5.85 16.28 15.67
N ASN A 9 7.07 15.84 15.29
CA ASN A 9 7.85 14.74 15.88
C ASN A 9 7.08 13.41 16.06
N ARG A 10 6.16 13.10 15.15
CA ARG A 10 5.36 11.86 15.17
C ARG A 10 5.38 11.19 13.80
N ASN A 11 5.41 9.87 13.81
CA ASN A 11 5.17 9.10 12.60
C ASN A 11 3.66 9.03 12.33
N VAL A 12 3.25 9.36 11.12
CA VAL A 12 1.85 9.28 10.67
C VAL A 12 1.70 8.09 9.75
N TRP A 13 0.81 7.17 10.11
CA TRP A 13 0.58 5.94 9.36
C TRP A 13 -0.84 5.93 8.80
N LEU A 14 -0.97 5.53 7.54
CA LEU A 14 -2.24 5.25 6.90
C LEU A 14 -2.72 3.88 7.37
N TYR A 15 -3.92 3.80 7.95
CA TYR A 15 -4.44 2.56 8.53
C TYR A 15 -5.70 2.11 7.79
N ASN A 16 -5.73 0.85 7.35
CA ASN A 16 -6.92 0.20 6.76
C ASN A 16 -7.60 1.01 5.64
N MET A 17 -6.79 1.65 4.80
CA MET A 17 -7.29 2.42 3.66
C MET A 17 -8.06 1.53 2.67
N PRO A 18 -9.12 2.05 2.02
CA PRO A 18 -10.01 1.26 1.16
C PRO A 18 -9.33 0.74 -0.11
N ASN A 19 -8.23 1.36 -0.55
CA ASN A 19 -7.41 0.88 -1.65
C ASN A 19 -5.97 0.63 -1.17
N PRO A 20 -5.63 -0.61 -0.77
CA PRO A 20 -4.31 -0.95 -0.24
C PRO A 20 -3.16 -0.70 -1.23
N ARG A 21 -3.38 -0.89 -2.53
CA ARG A 21 -2.34 -0.64 -3.56
C ARG A 21 -1.95 0.83 -3.56
N LEU A 22 -2.92 1.72 -3.66
CA LEU A 22 -2.64 3.16 -3.66
C LEU A 22 -2.06 3.58 -2.31
N ALA A 23 -2.65 3.10 -1.21
CA ALA A 23 -2.26 3.47 0.15
C ALA A 23 -0.85 3.03 0.55
N ALA A 24 -0.36 1.90 0.05
CA ALA A 24 1.01 1.43 0.29
C ALA A 24 2.02 2.01 -0.72
N GLY A 25 1.54 2.63 -1.79
CA GLY A 25 2.34 3.08 -2.93
C GLY A 25 2.22 4.57 -3.18
N PHE A 26 1.62 4.93 -4.31
CA PHE A 26 1.57 6.31 -4.81
C PHE A 26 0.89 7.30 -3.85
N PHE A 27 -0.18 6.90 -3.15
CA PHE A 27 -0.84 7.78 -2.19
C PHE A 27 0.00 7.99 -0.92
N LEU A 28 0.78 6.98 -0.50
CA LEU A 28 1.73 7.13 0.61
C LEU A 28 2.74 8.24 0.28
N TRP A 29 3.37 8.15 -0.90
CA TRP A 29 4.25 9.18 -1.42
C TRP A 29 3.57 10.56 -1.45
N LYS A 30 2.41 10.67 -2.12
CA LYS A 30 1.73 11.96 -2.32
C LYS A 30 1.27 12.63 -1.02
N SER A 31 0.91 11.83 -0.03
CA SER A 31 0.37 12.30 1.24
C SER A 31 1.46 12.71 2.24
N GLY A 32 2.69 12.22 2.06
CA GLY A 32 3.81 12.46 2.98
C GLY A 32 3.72 11.71 4.31
N ALA A 33 2.82 10.72 4.41
CA ALA A 33 2.77 9.80 5.53
C ALA A 33 4.03 8.93 5.59
N ASP A 34 4.34 8.41 6.78
CA ASP A 34 5.55 7.65 7.05
C ASP A 34 5.39 6.15 6.76
N GLY A 35 4.15 5.66 6.70
CA GLY A 35 3.90 4.27 6.41
C GLY A 35 2.43 3.95 6.16
N TYR A 36 2.20 2.71 5.76
CA TYR A 36 0.89 2.09 5.64
C TYR A 36 0.86 0.83 6.50
N LEU A 37 -0.21 0.70 7.29
CA LEU A 37 -0.47 -0.47 8.11
C LEU A 37 -1.85 -1.05 7.76
N HIS A 38 -1.90 -2.36 7.67
CA HIS A 38 -3.13 -3.12 7.56
C HIS A 38 -3.29 -4.02 8.78
N TRP A 39 -4.51 -4.13 9.28
CA TRP A 39 -4.79 -4.83 10.53
C TRP A 39 -4.57 -6.35 10.47
N HIS A 40 -4.53 -6.93 9.27
CA HIS A 40 -4.24 -8.35 9.09
C HIS A 40 -3.31 -8.60 7.90
N GLY A 41 -2.56 -9.70 8.01
CA GLY A 41 -1.88 -10.37 6.88
C GLY A 41 -2.46 -11.75 6.61
N ARG A 42 -2.76 -12.49 7.68
CA ARG A 42 -3.37 -13.83 7.66
C ARG A 42 -4.49 -13.82 8.69
N MET A 43 -5.75 -13.78 8.24
CA MET A 43 -6.91 -13.86 9.11
C MET A 43 -7.90 -14.85 8.51
N PRO A 44 -7.64 -16.16 8.62
CA PRO A 44 -8.66 -17.15 8.33
C PRO A 44 -9.78 -17.03 9.37
N THR A 45 -11.02 -17.03 8.90
CA THR A 45 -12.19 -17.17 9.77
C THR A 45 -12.80 -18.56 9.59
N ALA A 46 -13.26 -19.17 10.69
CA ALA A 46 -13.86 -20.51 10.69
C ALA A 46 -12.99 -21.57 9.96
N ASP A 47 -13.57 -22.46 9.15
CA ASP A 47 -12.80 -23.33 8.24
C ASP A 47 -12.41 -22.58 6.95
N PRO A 48 -11.13 -22.21 6.78
CA PRO A 48 -10.69 -21.44 5.61
C PRO A 48 -10.68 -22.24 4.29
N PHE A 49 -10.95 -23.55 4.35
CA PHE A 49 -11.11 -24.38 3.16
C PHE A 49 -12.57 -24.58 2.76
N ASP A 50 -13.52 -24.13 3.59
CA ASP A 50 -14.95 -24.20 3.31
C ASP A 50 -15.52 -22.79 3.01
N PRO A 51 -15.87 -22.48 1.75
CA PRO A 51 -16.41 -21.17 1.39
C PRO A 51 -17.82 -20.91 1.95
N THR A 52 -18.44 -21.88 2.62
CA THR A 52 -19.74 -21.76 3.28
C THR A 52 -19.65 -21.57 4.79
N ASP A 53 -18.45 -21.75 5.38
CA ASP A 53 -18.20 -21.62 6.81
C ASP A 53 -17.55 -20.26 7.11
N GLY A 54 -18.37 -19.29 7.52
CA GLY A 54 -17.91 -17.95 7.89
C GLY A 54 -18.87 -16.83 7.49
N ARG A 55 -18.91 -15.77 8.29
CA ARG A 55 -19.71 -14.57 7.99
C ARG A 55 -19.00 -13.61 7.02
N GLU A 56 -17.68 -13.54 7.11
CA GLU A 56 -16.84 -12.58 6.41
C GLU A 56 -16.04 -13.33 5.36
N GLY A 57 -15.93 -12.78 4.14
CA GLY A 57 -15.04 -13.36 3.13
C GLY A 57 -13.60 -13.24 3.59
N ASP A 58 -12.81 -14.29 3.37
CA ASP A 58 -11.40 -14.34 3.74
C ASP A 58 -10.61 -13.15 3.18
N VAL A 59 -10.22 -12.21 4.06
CA VAL A 59 -9.32 -11.11 3.70
C VAL A 59 -7.88 -11.57 3.94
N ILE A 60 -7.36 -12.38 3.02
CA ILE A 60 -6.10 -13.11 3.22
C ILE A 60 -5.06 -12.72 2.18
N TYR A 61 -3.81 -12.54 2.61
CA TYR A 61 -2.66 -12.35 1.72
C TYR A 61 -1.89 -13.64 1.45
N MET A 62 -1.88 -14.56 2.42
CA MET A 62 -1.21 -15.86 2.34
C MET A 62 -2.18 -16.94 2.80
N TYR A 63 -2.53 -17.86 1.90
CA TYR A 63 -3.55 -18.87 2.18
C TYR A 63 -3.10 -19.85 3.27
N PRO A 64 -4.03 -20.41 4.05
CA PRO A 64 -3.74 -21.52 4.94
C PRO A 64 -3.20 -22.72 4.17
N TRP A 65 -2.44 -23.56 4.87
CA TRP A 65 -1.80 -24.74 4.30
C TRP A 65 -2.15 -25.97 5.11
N VAL A 66 -2.47 -27.07 4.42
CA VAL A 66 -2.72 -28.36 5.05
C VAL A 66 -1.38 -29.09 5.24
N GLY A 67 -0.98 -29.29 6.50
CA GLY A 67 0.21 -30.08 6.85
C GLY A 67 1.41 -29.24 7.33
N SER A 68 2.61 -29.78 7.18
CA SER A 68 3.87 -29.11 7.56
C SER A 68 4.23 -27.97 6.60
N CYS A 69 5.20 -27.14 6.97
CA CYS A 69 5.63 -25.97 6.21
C CYS A 69 5.86 -26.30 4.72
N PRO A 70 5.12 -25.65 3.79
CA PRO A 70 5.31 -25.90 2.37
C PRO A 70 6.66 -25.36 1.91
N SER A 71 7.26 -26.00 0.90
CA SER A 71 8.43 -25.46 0.21
C SER A 71 8.12 -24.18 -0.58
N THR A 72 6.86 -23.96 -0.96
CA THR A 72 6.40 -22.73 -1.61
C THR A 72 4.99 -22.41 -1.13
N MET A 73 4.81 -21.21 -0.57
CA MET A 73 3.51 -20.76 -0.06
C MET A 73 2.59 -20.32 -1.18
N THR A 74 1.32 -20.74 -1.16
CA THR A 74 0.31 -20.17 -2.05
C THR A 74 -0.14 -18.82 -1.51
N ILE A 75 -0.12 -17.79 -2.36
CA ILE A 75 -0.44 -16.41 -1.97
C ILE A 75 -1.63 -15.90 -2.77
N HIS A 76 -2.36 -14.95 -2.20
CA HIS A 76 -3.39 -14.22 -2.93
C HIS A 76 -2.73 -13.10 -3.77
N GLN A 77 -3.27 -12.82 -4.96
CA GLN A 77 -2.90 -11.66 -5.79
C GLN A 77 -2.82 -10.31 -5.05
N ARG A 78 -3.57 -10.12 -3.94
CA ARG A 78 -3.48 -8.92 -3.11
C ARG A 78 -2.06 -8.69 -2.56
N LEU A 79 -1.32 -9.76 -2.26
CA LEU A 79 0.07 -9.65 -1.79
C LEU A 79 1.00 -9.17 -2.91
N LEU A 80 0.83 -9.71 -4.13
CA LEU A 80 1.55 -9.24 -5.31
C LEU A 80 1.25 -7.77 -5.59
N THR A 81 -0.03 -7.38 -5.48
CA THR A 81 -0.47 -6.00 -5.66
C THR A 81 0.17 -5.05 -4.65
N LEU A 82 0.33 -5.47 -3.39
CA LEU A 82 1.06 -4.70 -2.38
C LEU A 82 2.57 -4.61 -2.68
N GLN A 83 3.17 -5.69 -3.18
CA GLN A 83 4.58 -5.66 -3.59
C GLN A 83 4.81 -4.69 -4.75
N GLU A 84 3.90 -4.66 -5.73
CA GLU A 84 3.95 -3.68 -6.82
C GLU A 84 3.79 -2.25 -6.29
N ALA A 85 2.90 -2.02 -5.32
CA ALA A 85 2.76 -0.71 -4.68
C ALA A 85 4.06 -0.24 -3.99
N VAL A 86 4.78 -1.16 -3.33
CA VAL A 86 6.09 -0.87 -2.74
C VAL A 86 7.11 -0.52 -3.82
N THR A 87 7.05 -1.19 -4.97
CA THR A 87 7.89 -0.86 -6.12
C THR A 87 7.57 0.54 -6.66
N ASP A 88 6.28 0.88 -6.83
CA ASP A 88 5.83 2.20 -7.26
C ASP A 88 6.32 3.30 -6.29
N LEU A 89 6.21 3.07 -4.98
CA LEU A 89 6.73 3.99 -3.95
C LEU A 89 8.24 4.20 -4.08
N ARG A 90 9.00 3.12 -4.22
CA ARG A 90 10.46 3.19 -4.35
C ARG A 90 10.89 3.99 -5.57
N TRP A 91 10.19 3.84 -6.70
CA TRP A 91 10.45 4.63 -7.89
C TRP A 91 10.19 6.11 -7.65
N MET A 92 9.11 6.48 -6.97
CA MET A 92 8.82 7.88 -6.66
C MET A 92 9.85 8.48 -5.70
N LEU A 93 10.22 7.76 -4.64
CA LEU A 93 11.24 8.20 -3.69
C LEU A 93 12.62 8.35 -4.34
N TRP A 94 13.00 7.41 -5.21
CA TRP A 94 14.22 7.51 -6.01
C TRP A 94 14.17 8.74 -6.92
N LEU A 95 13.06 8.94 -7.65
CA LEU A 95 12.91 10.05 -8.58
C LEU A 95 13.00 11.41 -7.86
N GLU A 96 12.43 11.55 -6.66
CA GLU A 96 12.58 12.76 -5.84
C GLU A 96 14.02 12.99 -5.37
N ALA A 97 14.75 11.93 -5.04
CA ALA A 97 16.17 12.04 -4.70
C ALA A 97 17.01 12.50 -5.90
N GLU A 98 16.76 11.94 -7.08
CA GLU A 98 17.45 12.34 -8.33
C GLU A 98 17.12 13.78 -8.74
N ALA A 99 15.90 14.25 -8.47
CA ALA A 99 15.47 15.62 -8.77
C ALA A 99 16.32 16.70 -8.05
N ALA A 100 17.10 16.33 -7.02
CA ALA A 100 18.04 17.25 -6.38
C ALA A 100 19.27 17.59 -7.26
N VAL A 101 19.57 16.76 -8.26
CA VAL A 101 20.78 16.87 -9.10
C VAL A 101 20.53 16.79 -10.60
N ASP A 102 19.40 16.22 -11.05
CA ASP A 102 19.01 16.12 -12.46
C ASP A 102 17.73 16.94 -12.75
N SER A 103 17.85 17.93 -13.63
CA SER A 103 16.74 18.80 -14.03
C SER A 103 15.63 18.05 -14.77
N LYS A 104 15.93 16.94 -15.46
CA LYS A 104 14.92 16.10 -16.10
C LYS A 104 14.11 15.31 -15.08
N ALA A 105 14.78 14.82 -14.02
CA ALA A 105 14.10 14.16 -12.92
C ALA A 105 13.16 15.16 -12.20
N GLN A 106 13.64 16.38 -11.95
CA GLN A 106 12.81 17.46 -11.40
C GLN A 106 11.58 17.74 -12.28
N GLU A 107 11.78 17.90 -13.59
CA GLU A 107 10.69 18.12 -14.53
C GLU A 107 9.66 16.99 -14.47
N LEU A 108 10.11 15.73 -14.42
CA LEU A 108 9.23 14.58 -14.36
C LEU A 108 8.40 14.55 -13.06
N VAL A 109 9.00 14.84 -11.89
CA VAL A 109 8.27 14.95 -10.61
C VAL A 109 7.19 16.01 -10.70
N GLU A 110 7.50 17.17 -11.28
CA GLU A 110 6.52 18.24 -11.47
C GLU A 110 5.39 17.84 -12.42
N GLN A 111 5.71 17.19 -13.54
CA GLN A 111 4.72 16.70 -14.49
C GLN A 111 3.78 15.68 -13.85
N ILE A 112 4.32 14.73 -13.09
CA ILE A 112 3.54 13.75 -12.32
C ILE A 112 2.64 14.49 -11.33
N SER A 113 3.20 15.41 -10.55
CA SER A 113 2.47 16.18 -9.54
C SER A 113 1.30 16.97 -10.12
N ARG A 114 1.47 17.60 -11.29
CA ARG A 114 0.41 18.36 -11.98
C ARG A 114 -0.73 17.49 -12.50
N LYS A 115 -0.48 16.19 -12.76
CA LYS A 115 -1.53 15.24 -13.17
C LYS A 115 -2.37 14.71 -12.01
N ILE A 116 -1.97 14.99 -10.76
CA ILE A 116 -2.68 14.51 -9.58
C ILE A 116 -3.70 15.58 -9.17
N PRO A 117 -4.99 15.26 -9.11
CA PRO A 117 -5.98 16.23 -8.69
C PRO A 117 -5.77 16.61 -7.21
N GLY A 118 -5.84 17.91 -6.90
CA GLY A 118 -5.78 18.41 -5.52
C GLY A 118 -7.03 18.04 -4.70
N HIS A 119 -8.12 17.67 -5.36
CA HIS A 119 -9.36 17.22 -4.75
C HIS A 119 -9.82 15.93 -5.42
N TRP A 120 -10.01 14.88 -4.62
CA TRP A 120 -10.60 13.64 -5.08
C TRP A 120 -12.12 13.80 -5.03
N LYS A 121 -12.80 13.55 -6.15
CA LYS A 121 -14.27 13.49 -6.13
C LYS A 121 -14.67 12.31 -5.25
N VAL A 122 -15.59 12.55 -4.32
CA VAL A 122 -16.30 11.47 -3.63
C VAL A 122 -17.07 10.72 -4.70
N ALA A 123 -16.84 9.41 -4.79
CA ALA A 123 -17.61 8.52 -5.65
C ALA A 123 -19.03 8.35 -5.11
#